data_AF-A0A8H4S8D2-F1
#
_entry.id   AF-A0A8H4S8D2-F1
#
_cell.length_a   1.000
_cell.length_b   1.000
_cell.length_c   1.000
_cell.angle_alpha   90.00
_cell.angle_beta   90.00
_cell.angle_gamma   90.00
#
_symmetry.space_group_name_H-M   'P 1'
#
loop_
_entity.id
_entity.type
_entity.pdbx_description
1 polymer ?
#
loop_
_entity_poly.entity_id
_entity_poly.type
_entity_poly.pdbx_seq_one_letter_code
_entity_poly.pdbx_strand_id
1 'polypeptide(L)'
;MTFPWIYPVRAVQALFGVIVIGLTGYAVSTYYNEWSYSDTVNFLLFLGCWTAFVAVPYLAISPIWFPRLAHHYAIPAVEVITMIFWFAGFIAMGATLPPPKWCHGSVCSSLQAATVFGAFEW
;
A
#
# COMPACT_ATOMS: atom_id res chain seq x y z
N MET A 1 13.38 -28.84 -5.87
CA MET A 1 12.42 -27.82 -6.36
C MET A 1 12.75 -26.52 -5.64
N THR A 2 13.40 -25.58 -6.33
CA THR A 2 13.75 -24.28 -5.75
C THR A 2 12.47 -23.47 -5.68
N PHE A 3 11.94 -23.22 -4.48
CA PHE A 3 10.78 -22.35 -4.32
C PHE A 3 11.16 -20.95 -4.84
N PRO A 4 10.47 -20.41 -5.86
CA PRO A 4 10.84 -19.11 -6.39
C PRO A 4 10.66 -18.04 -5.31
N TRP A 5 11.73 -17.31 -5.01
CA TRP A 5 11.78 -16.27 -3.96
C TRP A 5 10.77 -15.13 -4.17
N ILE A 6 10.18 -15.04 -5.37
CA ILE A 6 9.17 -14.04 -5.71
C ILE A 6 7.82 -14.27 -5.00
N TYR A 7 7.37 -15.52 -4.83
CA TYR A 7 6.10 -15.82 -4.16
C TYR A 7 6.02 -15.36 -2.70
N PRO A 8 7.03 -15.58 -1.85
CA PRO A 8 6.99 -15.08 -0.47
C PRO A 8 7.05 -13.55 -0.44
N VAL A 9 7.78 -12.90 -1.37
CA VAL A 9 7.78 -11.44 -1.50
C VAL A 9 6.38 -10.93 -1.84
N ARG A 10 5.67 -11.56 -2.78
CA ARG A 10 4.28 -11.21 -3.09
C ARG A 10 3.33 -11.41 -1.92
N ALA A 11 3.54 -12.45 -1.11
CA ALA A 11 2.74 -12.69 0.08
C ALA A 11 2.95 -11.59 1.12
N VAL A 12 4.19 -11.15 1.32
CA VAL A 12 4.51 -10.02 2.22
C VAL A 12 3.92 -8.71 1.69
N GLN A 13 4.03 -8.46 0.37
CA GLN A 13 3.45 -7.29 -0.29
C GLN A 13 1.91 -7.25 -0.11
N ALA A 14 1.23 -8.38 -0.28
CA ALA A 14 -0.22 -8.44 -0.02
C ALA A 14 -0.56 -8.22 1.46
N LEU A 15 0.23 -8.79 2.38
CA LEU A 15 0.04 -8.64 3.82
C LEU A 15 0.17 -7.17 4.25
N PHE A 16 1.23 -6.50 3.80
CA PHE A 16 1.43 -5.08 4.08
C PHE A 16 0.28 -4.25 3.50
N GLY A 17 -0.24 -4.62 2.33
CA GLY A 17 -1.33 -3.89 1.68
C GLY A 17 -2.60 -3.96 2.51
N VAL A 18 -2.91 -5.15 3.03
CA VAL A 18 -4.03 -5.36 3.96
C VAL A 18 -3.84 -4.62 5.28
N ILE A 19 -2.62 -4.58 5.81
CA ILE A 19 -2.31 -3.79 7.02
C ILE A 19 -2.58 -2.31 6.78
N VAL A 20 -2.10 -1.75 5.66
CA VAL A 20 -2.34 -0.34 5.31
C VAL A 20 -3.83 -0.07 5.11
N ILE A 21 -4.57 -0.97 4.46
CA ILE A 21 -6.04 -0.86 4.35
C ILE A 21 -6.69 -0.78 5.74
N GLY A 22 -6.31 -1.67 6.67
CA GLY A 22 -6.89 -1.69 8.01
C GLY A 22 -6.58 -0.41 8.80
N LEU A 23 -5.34 0.05 8.77
CA LEU A 23 -4.89 1.24 9.49
C LEU A 23 -5.52 2.53 8.94
N THR A 24 -5.53 2.68 7.62
CA THR A 24 -6.13 3.85 6.96
C THR A 24 -7.64 3.80 7.02
N GLY A 25 -8.27 2.63 6.82
CA GLY A 25 -9.71 2.43 6.98
C GLY A 25 -10.21 2.77 8.38
N TYR A 26 -9.44 2.45 9.42
CA TYR A 26 -9.71 2.89 10.80
C TYR A 26 -9.63 4.42 10.95
N ALA A 27 -8.62 5.05 10.36
CA ALA A 27 -8.51 6.51 10.35
C ALA A 27 -9.70 7.16 9.62
N VAL A 28 -10.11 6.58 8.47
CA VAL A 28 -11.25 7.04 7.67
C VAL A 28 -12.54 7.00 8.47
N SER A 29 -12.82 5.85 9.10
CA SER A 29 -14.07 5.65 9.85
C SER A 29 -14.15 6.53 11.08
N THR A 30 -13.02 6.80 11.74
CA THR A 30 -12.98 7.65 12.93
C THR A 30 -13.25 9.12 12.61
N TYR A 31 -12.73 9.62 11.48
CA TYR A 31 -12.83 11.02 11.09
C TYR A 31 -13.87 11.30 9.98
N TYR A 32 -14.80 10.36 9.76
CA TYR A 32 -15.77 10.42 8.66
C TYR A 32 -16.63 11.70 8.64
N ASN A 33 -16.97 12.26 9.81
CA ASN A 33 -17.80 13.46 9.92
C ASN A 33 -16.99 14.77 10.03
N GLU A 34 -15.66 14.70 10.00
CA GLU A 34 -14.84 15.90 10.10
C GLU A 34 -14.65 16.54 8.72
N TRP A 35 -14.96 17.83 8.65
CA TRP A 35 -14.92 18.64 7.42
C TRP A 35 -13.51 18.78 6.81
N SER A 36 -12.46 18.41 7.57
CA SER A 36 -11.05 18.50 7.17
C SER A 36 -10.44 17.09 7.00
N TYR A 37 -11.14 16.25 6.26
CA TYR A 37 -10.66 14.91 5.93
C TYR A 37 -9.43 14.99 4.99
N SER A 38 -8.36 14.25 5.28
CA SER A 38 -7.12 14.31 4.50
C SER A 38 -7.16 13.37 3.29
N ASP A 39 -7.09 13.94 2.08
CA ASP A 39 -6.98 13.18 0.82
C ASP A 39 -5.77 12.24 0.80
N THR A 40 -4.72 12.57 1.57
CA THR A 40 -3.51 11.75 1.68
C THR A 40 -3.80 10.39 2.34
N VAL A 41 -4.71 10.34 3.30
CA VAL A 41 -5.13 9.08 3.96
C VAL A 41 -5.94 8.22 2.99
N ASN A 42 -6.85 8.84 2.21
CA ASN A 42 -7.59 8.14 1.16
C ASN A 42 -6.67 7.58 0.07
N PHE A 43 -5.61 8.33 -0.27
CA PHE A 43 -4.64 7.86 -1.24
C PHE A 43 -3.94 6.59 -0.76
N LEU A 44 -3.45 6.53 0.49
CA LEU A 44 -2.87 5.30 1.03
C LEU A 44 -3.87 4.14 1.15
N LEU A 45 -5.12 4.41 1.49
CA LEU A 45 -6.17 3.39 1.45
C LEU A 45 -6.29 2.81 0.03
N PHE A 46 -6.31 3.68 -0.98
CA PHE A 46 -6.27 3.27 -2.38
C PHE A 46 -5.01 2.47 -2.72
N LEU A 47 -3.83 2.86 -2.25
CA LEU A 47 -2.58 2.13 -2.49
C LEU A 47 -2.58 0.72 -1.89
N GLY A 48 -3.11 0.57 -0.67
CA GLY A 48 -3.30 -0.73 -0.06
C GLY A 48 -4.24 -1.61 -0.89
N CYS A 49 -5.37 -1.04 -1.35
CA CYS A 49 -6.31 -1.74 -2.24
C CYS A 49 -5.69 -2.10 -3.60
N TRP A 50 -4.95 -1.17 -4.21
CA TRP A 50 -4.20 -1.40 -5.44
C TRP A 50 -3.26 -2.58 -5.28
N THR A 51 -2.48 -2.61 -4.21
CA THR A 51 -1.46 -3.63 -4.01
C THR A 51 -2.07 -4.99 -3.69
N ALA A 52 -2.98 -5.05 -2.72
CA ALA A 52 -3.58 -6.29 -2.26
C ALA A 52 -4.50 -6.95 -3.29
N PHE A 53 -5.28 -6.15 -4.05
CA PHE A 53 -6.33 -6.68 -4.94
C PHE A 53 -6.03 -6.54 -6.42
N VAL A 54 -5.08 -5.69 -6.84
CA VAL A 54 -4.76 -5.49 -8.26
C VAL A 54 -3.34 -5.95 -8.58
N ALA A 55 -2.32 -5.33 -7.99
CA ALA A 55 -0.92 -5.58 -8.34
C ALA A 55 -0.49 -7.01 -8.00
N VAL A 56 -0.67 -7.46 -6.76
CA VAL A 56 -0.25 -8.81 -6.35
C VAL A 56 -0.99 -9.91 -7.12
N PRO A 57 -2.34 -9.89 -7.24
CA PRO A 57 -3.05 -10.88 -8.05
C PRO A 57 -2.60 -10.87 -9.52
N TYR A 58 -2.40 -9.69 -10.12
CA TYR A 58 -1.90 -9.60 -11.49
C TYR A 58 -0.49 -10.22 -11.62
N LEU A 59 0.45 -9.87 -10.74
CA LEU A 59 1.84 -10.31 -10.82
C LEU A 59 2.02 -11.80 -10.45
N ALA A 60 1.16 -12.36 -9.58
CA ALA A 60 1.22 -13.76 -9.18
C ALA A 60 0.45 -14.70 -10.11
N ILE A 61 -0.74 -14.29 -10.59
CA ILE A 61 -1.65 -15.16 -11.34
C ILE A 61 -1.41 -15.06 -12.85
N SER A 62 -1.10 -13.86 -13.38
CA SER A 62 -0.97 -13.67 -14.83
C SER A 62 0.10 -14.55 -15.49
N PRO A 63 1.30 -14.79 -14.90
CA PRO A 63 2.31 -15.63 -15.55
C PRO A 63 1.92 -17.11 -15.61
N ILE A 64 1.01 -17.54 -14.73
CA ILE A 64 0.60 -18.94 -14.59
C ILE A 64 -0.59 -19.24 -15.50
N TRP A 65 -1.61 -18.38 -15.47
CA TRP A 65 -2.91 -18.65 -16.09
C TRP A 65 -3.16 -17.81 -17.35
N PHE A 66 -2.49 -16.66 -17.50
CA PHE A 66 -2.76 -15.70 -18.56
C PHE A 66 -1.46 -15.20 -19.23
N PRO A 67 -0.69 -16.07 -19.90
CA PRO A 67 0.60 -15.73 -20.49
C PRO A 67 0.53 -14.61 -21.55
N ARG A 68 -0.65 -14.38 -22.15
CA ARG A 68 -0.87 -13.24 -23.08
C ARG A 68 -0.97 -11.89 -22.38
N LEU A 69 -1.44 -11.86 -21.13
CA LEU A 69 -1.52 -10.64 -20.31
C LEU A 69 -0.21 -10.38 -19.55
N ALA A 70 0.58 -11.42 -19.33
CA ALA A 70 1.92 -11.37 -18.74
C ALA A 70 2.99 -10.97 -19.78
N HIS A 71 2.77 -9.87 -20.48
CA HIS A 71 3.75 -9.36 -21.44
C HIS A 71 5.02 -8.90 -20.69
N HIS A 72 6.20 -9.14 -21.27
CA HIS A 72 7.49 -8.76 -20.67
C HIS A 72 7.63 -7.25 -20.35
N TYR A 73 6.79 -6.39 -20.94
CA TYR A 73 6.71 -4.97 -20.61
C TYR A 73 5.63 -4.64 -19.56
N ALA A 74 4.57 -5.44 -19.47
CA ALA A 74 3.44 -5.16 -18.60
C ALA A 74 3.76 -5.48 -17.13
N ILE A 75 4.48 -6.59 -16.88
CA ILE A 75 4.96 -6.95 -15.54
C ILE A 75 5.82 -5.84 -14.93
N PRO A 76 6.92 -5.38 -15.54
CA PRO A 76 7.73 -4.31 -14.96
C PRO A 76 6.98 -2.97 -14.93
N ALA A 77 6.04 -2.72 -15.85
CA ALA A 77 5.23 -1.50 -15.78
C ALA A 77 4.37 -1.46 -14.50
N VAL A 78 3.70 -2.56 -14.14
CA VAL A 78 2.91 -2.64 -12.90
C VAL A 78 3.77 -2.47 -11.66
N GLU A 79 4.98 -3.04 -11.66
CA GLU A 79 5.95 -2.84 -10.58
C GLU A 79 6.37 -1.37 -10.45
N VAL A 80 6.76 -0.72 -11.55
CA VAL A 80 7.17 0.70 -11.55
C VAL A 80 6.03 1.62 -11.13
N ILE A 81 4.79 1.34 -11.57
CA ILE A 81 3.61 2.10 -11.14
C ILE A 81 3.41 1.94 -9.64
N THR A 82 3.49 0.70 -9.12
CA THR A 82 3.35 0.40 -7.70
C THR A 82 4.43 1.12 -6.89
N MET A 83 5.68 1.10 -7.37
CA MET A 83 6.80 1.83 -6.79
C MET A 83 6.49 3.33 -6.70
N ILE A 84 6.16 3.99 -7.82
CA ILE A 84 5.86 5.44 -7.86
C ILE A 84 4.72 5.80 -6.90
N PHE A 85 3.66 4.98 -6.90
CA PHE A 85 2.50 5.17 -6.06
C PHE A 85 2.86 5.14 -4.56
N TRP A 86 3.58 4.11 -4.11
CA TRP A 86 4.00 4.01 -2.72
C TRP A 86 4.98 5.10 -2.32
N PHE A 87 5.99 5.41 -3.15
CA PHE A 87 6.90 6.52 -2.90
C PHE A 87 6.15 7.85 -2.72
N ALA A 88 5.18 8.15 -3.59
CA ALA A 88 4.37 9.35 -3.44
C ALA A 88 3.53 9.31 -2.14
N GLY A 89 2.91 8.17 -1.83
CA GLY A 89 1.96 8.03 -0.73
C GLY A 89 2.61 8.12 0.64
N PHE A 90 3.67 7.34 0.90
CA PHE A 90 4.30 7.33 2.22
C PHE A 90 5.03 8.65 2.50
N ILE A 91 5.65 9.28 1.48
CA ILE A 91 6.31 10.57 1.64
C ILE A 91 5.28 11.66 1.94
N ALA A 92 4.17 11.69 1.19
CA ALA A 92 3.10 12.64 1.43
C ALA A 92 2.54 12.51 2.85
N MET A 93 2.27 11.29 3.33
CA MET A 93 1.83 11.13 4.73
C MET A 93 2.89 11.54 5.73
N GLY A 94 4.14 11.14 5.53
CA GLY A 94 5.25 11.53 6.40
C GLY A 94 5.41 13.06 6.52
N ALA A 95 5.12 13.80 5.45
CA ALA A 95 5.11 15.27 5.46
C ALA A 95 3.90 15.88 6.16
N THR A 96 2.74 15.22 6.14
CA THR A 96 1.51 15.70 6.80
C THR A 96 1.44 15.35 8.29
N LEU A 97 2.09 14.27 8.71
CA LEU A 97 2.06 13.81 10.10
C LEU A 97 2.80 14.78 11.03
N PRO A 98 2.24 15.11 12.20
CA PRO A 98 2.94 15.89 13.19
C PRO A 98 4.15 15.12 13.74
N PRO A 99 5.16 15.82 14.29
CA PRO A 99 6.31 15.16 14.89
C PRO A 99 5.88 14.16 15.98
N PRO A 100 6.60 13.04 16.20
CA PRO A 100 6.18 11.98 17.12
C PRO A 100 5.84 12.47 18.54
N LYS A 101 6.53 13.51 19.02
CA LYS A 101 6.27 14.16 20.32
C LYS A 101 4.91 14.86 20.45
N TRP A 102 4.19 15.09 19.35
CA TRP A 102 2.85 15.70 19.31
C TRP A 102 1.78 14.69 18.86
N CYS A 103 2.19 13.49 18.45
CA CYS A 103 1.31 12.45 17.94
C CYS A 103 0.77 11.61 19.11
N HIS A 104 -0.31 12.09 19.73
CA HIS A 104 -0.97 11.42 20.84
C HIS A 104 -2.36 10.95 20.40
N GLY A 105 -2.54 9.64 20.28
CA GLY A 105 -3.83 9.04 19.93
C GLY A 105 -3.68 7.84 19.01
N SER A 106 -4.64 6.92 19.08
CA SER A 106 -4.64 5.68 18.30
C SER A 106 -4.57 5.95 16.79
N VAL A 107 -5.33 6.92 16.28
CA VAL A 107 -5.34 7.21 14.83
C VAL A 107 -4.00 7.75 14.35
N CYS A 108 -3.37 8.65 15.12
CA CYS A 108 -2.07 9.19 14.75
C CYS A 108 -0.99 8.09 14.73
N SER A 109 -0.97 7.21 15.74
CA SER A 109 -0.09 6.04 15.75
C SER A 109 -0.39 5.06 14.61
N SER A 110 -1.66 4.89 14.23
CA SER A 110 -2.05 4.08 13.08
C SER A 110 -1.53 4.66 11.77
N LEU A 111 -1.59 5.98 11.58
CA LEU A 111 -1.09 6.65 10.38
C LEU A 111 0.44 6.65 10.32
N GLN A 112 1.14 6.73 11.46
CA GLN A 112 2.59 6.51 11.51
C GLN A 112 2.94 5.09 11.09
N ALA A 113 2.25 4.07 11.61
CA ALA A 113 2.46 2.69 11.19
C ALA A 113 2.17 2.50 9.71
N ALA A 114 1.07 3.07 9.18
CA ALA A 114 0.73 3.02 7.76
C ALA A 114 1.83 3.64 6.88
N THR A 115 2.45 4.72 7.35
CA THR A 115 3.59 5.36 6.66
C THR A 115 4.80 4.43 6.61
N VAL A 116 5.12 3.75 7.71
CA VAL A 116 6.24 2.79 7.76
C VAL A 116 5.99 1.59 6.86
N PHE A 117 4.81 0.96 6.94
CA PHE A 117 4.46 -0.15 6.05
C PHE A 117 4.47 0.27 4.58
N GLY A 118 3.94 1.45 4.26
CA GLY A 118 3.99 1.98 2.90
C GLY A 118 5.40 2.23 2.36
N ALA A 119 6.39 2.48 3.23
CA ALA A 119 7.78 2.60 2.83
C ALA A 119 8.43 1.25 2.45
N PHE A 120 7.79 0.11 2.73
CA PHE A 120 8.25 -1.23 2.36
C PHE A 120 7.47 -1.86 1.20
N GLU A 121 6.51 -1.13 0.62
CA GLU A 121 5.53 -1.65 -0.34
C GLU A 121 5.88 -1.41 -1.82
N TRP A 122 7.16 -1.19 -2.12
CA TRP A 122 7.69 -0.94 -3.47
C TRP A 122 8.72 -1.98 -3.91
#